data_AF-A0A8J9YKC7-F1
#
_entry.id   AF-A0A8J9YKC7-F1
#
_cell.length_a   1.000
_cell.length_b   1.000
_cell.length_c   1.000
_cell.angle_alpha   90.00
_cell.angle_beta   90.00
_cell.angle_gamma   90.00
#
_symmetry.space_group_name_H-M   'P 1'
#
loop_
_entity.id
_entity.type
_entity.pdbx_description
1 polymer ?
#
loop_
_entity_poly.entity_id
_entity_poly.type
_entity_poly.pdbx_seq_one_letter_code
_entity_poly.pdbx_strand_id
1 'polypeptide(L)'
;MKWISRDKQATMITEDIAYEVYRKNKLFRILTKCKKSEDCLIWPSLDTDGYTTKTSMKLPDGRKVVRRVYRAVFLLERPSQEDVSLEVSHLCHMKACCNIQHLSQEPHHVNLGRKMCRELGQCTSHRGYSNCILYKGVLQHTSLITGTTSCQPRQEDV
;
A
#
# COMPACT_ATOMS: atom_id res chain seq x y z
N MET A 1 26.82 -22.26 -27.92
CA MET A 1 26.32 -22.48 -26.54
C MET A 1 27.41 -22.04 -25.57
N LYS A 2 27.20 -21.01 -24.74
CA LYS A 2 28.18 -20.59 -23.73
C LYS A 2 27.96 -21.41 -22.45
N TRP A 3 28.90 -22.31 -22.15
CA TRP A 3 28.95 -23.00 -20.86
C TRP A 3 29.27 -21.98 -19.76
N ILE A 4 28.36 -21.85 -18.79
CA ILE A 4 28.60 -21.07 -17.58
C ILE A 4 29.48 -21.94 -16.67
N SER A 5 30.60 -21.40 -16.18
CA SER A 5 31.50 -22.14 -15.29
C SER A 5 30.79 -22.51 -13.98
N ARG A 6 31.16 -23.66 -13.40
CA ARG A 6 30.59 -24.15 -12.12
C ARG A 6 30.71 -23.11 -11.00
N ASP A 7 31.82 -22.35 -10.97
CA ASP A 7 32.04 -21.29 -9.98
C ASP A 7 31.01 -20.16 -10.09
N LYS A 8 30.61 -19.78 -11.31
CA LYS A 8 29.57 -18.76 -11.53
C LYS A 8 28.19 -19.26 -11.10
N GLN A 9 27.88 -20.54 -11.32
CA GLN A 9 26.62 -21.13 -10.85
C GLN A 9 26.56 -21.18 -9.31
N ALA A 10 27.66 -21.52 -8.65
CA ALA A 10 27.74 -21.54 -7.19
C ALA A 10 27.53 -20.14 -6.59
N THR A 11 28.16 -19.10 -7.15
CA THR A 11 27.98 -17.71 -6.67
C THR A 11 26.54 -17.23 -6.82
N MET A 12 25.88 -17.50 -7.95
CA MET A 12 24.48 -17.11 -8.16
C MET A 12 23.53 -17.75 -7.13
N ILE A 13 23.73 -19.04 -6.82
CA ILE A 13 22.93 -19.74 -5.79
C ILE A 13 23.11 -19.09 -4.41
N THR A 14 24.34 -18.67 -4.07
CA THR A 14 24.59 -18.03 -2.77
C THR A 14 23.94 -16.64 -2.64
N GLU A 15 23.89 -15.88 -3.73
CA GLU A 15 23.28 -14.55 -3.76
C GLU A 15 21.75 -14.63 -3.62
N ASP A 16 21.11 -15.58 -4.30
CA ASP A 16 19.67 -15.81 -4.20
C ASP A 16 19.25 -16.22 -2.78
N ILE A 17 19.99 -17.15 -2.16
CA ILE A 17 19.74 -17.57 -0.77
C ILE A 17 19.92 -16.39 0.18
N ALA A 18 20.98 -15.59 0.01
CA ALA A 18 21.24 -14.43 0.85
C ALA A 18 20.11 -13.39 0.75
N TYR A 19 19.59 -13.13 -0.47
CA TYR A 19 18.46 -12.23 -0.67
C TYR A 19 17.18 -12.78 -0.02
N GLU A 20 16.89 -14.07 -0.15
CA GLU A 20 15.72 -14.70 0.47
C GLU A 20 15.76 -14.61 2.00
N VAL A 21 16.91 -14.88 2.61
CA VAL A 21 17.11 -14.70 4.05
C VAL A 21 16.90 -13.25 4.46
N TYR A 22 17.48 -12.30 3.71
CA TYR A 22 17.28 -10.87 3.95
C TYR A 22 15.79 -10.50 3.86
N ARG A 23 15.11 -10.92 2.80
CA ARG A 23 13.70 -10.62 2.50
C ARG A 23 12.79 -11.05 3.64
N LYS A 24 12.89 -12.31 4.05
CA LYS A 24 12.11 -12.89 5.17
C LYS A 24 12.39 -12.17 6.49
N ASN A 25 13.66 -11.92 6.81
CA ASN A 25 14.03 -11.21 8.05
C ASN A 25 13.53 -9.77 8.07
N LYS A 26 13.63 -9.05 6.94
CA LYS A 26 13.17 -7.67 6.82
C LYS A 26 11.65 -7.59 6.96
N LEU A 27 10.92 -8.48 6.29
CA LEU A 27 9.48 -8.59 6.37
C LEU A 27 9.04 -8.91 7.82
N PHE A 28 9.64 -9.92 8.46
CA PHE A 28 9.37 -10.26 9.85
C PHE A 28 9.56 -9.08 10.80
N ARG A 29 10.64 -8.31 10.66
CA ARG A 29 10.90 -7.10 11.47
C ARG A 29 9.87 -5.99 11.24
N ILE A 30 9.27 -5.90 10.06
CA ILE A 30 8.20 -4.95 9.78
C ILE A 30 6.92 -5.43 10.44
N LEU A 31 6.51 -6.67 10.15
CA LEU A 31 5.22 -7.20 10.59
C LEU A 31 5.13 -7.35 12.12
N THR A 32 6.23 -7.66 12.80
CA THR A 32 6.27 -7.73 14.27
C THR A 32 6.07 -6.38 14.97
N LYS A 33 6.25 -5.27 14.25
CA LYS A 33 5.96 -3.92 14.77
C LYS A 33 4.52 -3.48 14.53
N CYS A 34 3.79 -4.17 13.64
CA CYS A 34 2.40 -3.87 13.37
C CYS A 34 1.53 -4.28 14.55
N LYS A 35 0.50 -3.47 14.84
CA LYS A 35 -0.55 -3.81 15.79
C LYS A 35 -1.73 -4.40 15.03
N LYS A 36 -2.31 -5.48 15.52
CA LYS A 36 -3.54 -6.04 14.94
C LYS A 36 -4.73 -5.16 15.33
N SER A 37 -5.55 -4.78 14.35
CA SER A 37 -6.81 -4.06 14.54
C SER A 37 -7.82 -4.63 13.55
N GLU A 38 -8.84 -5.33 14.05
CA GLU A 38 -9.73 -6.16 13.22
C GLU A 38 -8.90 -7.12 12.35
N ASP A 39 -9.12 -7.11 11.03
CA ASP A 39 -8.35 -7.90 10.06
C ASP A 39 -7.11 -7.15 9.51
N CYS A 40 -6.87 -5.92 9.97
CA CYS A 40 -5.73 -5.11 9.52
C CYS A 40 -4.49 -5.29 10.40
N LEU A 41 -3.32 -5.11 9.77
CA LEU A 41 -2.02 -4.99 10.45
C LEU A 41 -1.57 -3.53 10.39
N ILE A 42 -1.80 -2.80 11.47
CA ILE A 42 -1.61 -1.34 11.52
C ILE A 42 -0.17 -1.00 11.89
N TRP A 43 0.51 -0.28 11.00
CA TRP A 43 1.83 0.26 11.28
C TRP A 43 1.73 1.47 12.23
N PRO A 44 2.53 1.52 13.30
CA PRO A 44 2.34 2.47 14.40
C PRO A 44 2.80 3.91 14.10
N SER A 45 3.55 4.14 13.03
CA SER A 45 4.14 5.45 12.72
C SER A 45 3.69 5.96 11.36
N LEU A 46 3.00 7.09 11.33
CA LEU A 46 2.50 7.71 10.11
C LEU A 46 3.34 8.93 9.73
N ASP A 47 3.41 9.20 8.43
CA ASP A 47 3.94 10.43 7.86
C ASP A 47 2.85 11.53 7.88
N THR A 48 3.20 12.76 7.49
CA THR A 48 2.28 13.92 7.53
C THR A 48 1.03 13.75 6.67
N ASP A 49 1.06 12.89 5.66
CA ASP A 49 -0.07 12.59 4.77
C ASP A 49 -0.96 11.41 5.24
N GLY A 50 -0.66 10.89 6.44
CA GLY A 50 -1.38 9.81 7.11
C GLY A 50 -1.08 8.40 6.59
N TYR A 51 -0.10 8.24 5.69
CA TYR A 51 0.38 6.92 5.30
C TYR A 51 1.52 6.45 6.19
N THR A 52 1.86 5.17 6.11
CA THR A 52 3.02 4.62 6.83
C THR A 52 4.30 5.40 6.52
N THR A 53 5.16 5.56 7.51
CA THR A 53 6.52 6.08 7.32
C THR A 53 7.33 5.29 6.28
N LYS A 54 8.47 5.83 5.88
CA LYS A 54 9.38 5.20 4.92
C LYS A 54 10.37 4.26 5.62
N THR A 55 10.72 3.17 4.94
CA THR A 55 11.79 2.25 5.33
C THR A 55 12.73 2.02 4.15
N SER A 56 14.02 1.82 4.44
CA SER A 56 14.95 1.27 3.45
C SER A 56 14.76 -0.23 3.28
N MET A 57 14.95 -0.73 2.06
CA MET A 57 14.99 -2.14 1.72
C MET A 57 16.00 -2.41 0.59
N LYS A 58 16.42 -3.66 0.43
CA LYS A 58 17.19 -4.13 -0.74
C LYS A 58 16.23 -4.78 -1.75
N LEU A 59 16.48 -4.53 -3.04
CA LEU A 59 15.85 -5.23 -4.16
C LEU A 59 16.65 -6.50 -4.51
N PRO A 60 16.09 -7.41 -5.34
CA PRO A 60 16.78 -8.64 -5.77
C PRO A 60 18.12 -8.35 -6.47
N ASP A 61 18.21 -7.25 -7.21
CA ASP A 61 19.44 -6.80 -7.88
C ASP A 61 20.47 -6.15 -6.93
N GLY A 62 20.24 -6.22 -5.62
CA GLY A 62 21.13 -5.69 -4.58
C GLY A 62 20.99 -4.18 -4.33
N ARG A 63 20.26 -3.43 -5.16
CA ARG A 63 20.08 -1.97 -4.96
C ARG A 63 19.31 -1.71 -3.67
N LYS A 64 19.69 -0.64 -2.97
CA LYS A 64 18.96 -0.14 -1.79
C LYS A 64 17.96 0.92 -2.24
N VAL A 65 16.71 0.77 -1.84
CA VAL A 65 15.64 1.73 -2.13
C VAL A 65 14.91 2.12 -0.85
N VAL A 66 14.31 3.31 -0.85
CA VAL A 66 13.43 3.77 0.22
C VAL A 66 11.99 3.75 -0.30
N ARG A 67 11.10 3.14 0.47
CA ARG A 67 9.66 3.00 0.15
C ARG A 67 8.83 3.21 1.41
N ARG A 68 7.56 3.57 1.24
CA ARG A 68 6.57 3.48 2.33
C ARG A 68 6.47 2.03 2.80
N VAL A 69 6.29 1.83 4.10
CA VAL A 69 6.30 0.49 4.70
C VAL A 69 5.30 -0.45 4.03
N TYR A 70 4.06 -0.03 3.77
CA TYR A 70 3.08 -0.89 3.09
C TYR A 70 3.56 -1.34 1.69
N ARG A 71 4.19 -0.45 0.92
CA ARG A 71 4.76 -0.78 -0.39
C ARG A 71 6.00 -1.67 -0.26
N ALA A 72 6.80 -1.47 0.78
CA ALA A 72 7.93 -2.36 1.09
C ALA A 72 7.44 -3.78 1.41
N VAL A 73 6.36 -3.93 2.20
CA VAL A 73 5.74 -5.24 2.47
C VAL A 73 5.28 -5.90 1.18
N PHE A 74 4.59 -5.16 0.31
CA PHE A 74 4.15 -5.68 -0.99
C PHE A 74 5.31 -6.24 -1.83
N LEU A 75 6.39 -5.46 -1.97
CA LEU A 75 7.56 -5.86 -2.76
C LEU A 75 8.36 -7.01 -2.12
N LEU A 76 8.43 -7.06 -0.79
CA LEU A 76 9.10 -8.16 -0.08
C LEU A 76 8.30 -9.47 -0.18
N GLU A 77 6.97 -9.41 -0.20
CA GLU A 77 6.10 -10.58 -0.38
C GLU A 77 6.04 -11.03 -1.84
N ARG A 78 6.05 -10.07 -2.78
CA ARG A 78 5.87 -10.31 -4.22
C ARG A 78 7.00 -9.68 -5.05
N PRO A 79 8.25 -10.17 -4.92
CA PRO A 79 9.43 -9.53 -5.52
C PRO A 79 9.42 -9.52 -7.06
N SER A 80 8.69 -10.44 -7.70
CA SER A 80 8.56 -10.50 -9.16
C SER A 80 7.47 -9.57 -9.72
N GLN A 81 6.71 -8.88 -8.87
CA GLN A 81 5.57 -8.04 -9.28
C GLN A 81 5.87 -6.54 -9.18
N GLU A 82 7.14 -6.10 -9.21
CA GLU A 82 7.40 -4.65 -9.26
C GLU A 82 7.13 -4.09 -10.66
N ASP A 83 5.87 -3.70 -10.92
CA ASP A 83 5.55 -2.73 -11.96
C ASP A 83 5.57 -1.30 -11.39
N VAL A 84 6.53 -0.51 -11.87
CA VAL A 84 6.73 0.90 -11.47
C VAL A 84 5.63 1.83 -11.98
N SER A 85 4.89 1.43 -13.02
CA SER A 85 3.75 2.19 -13.55
C SER A 85 2.48 2.03 -12.71
N LEU A 86 2.47 1.06 -11.78
CA LEU A 86 1.31 0.74 -10.94
C LEU A 86 1.47 1.23 -9.50
N GLU A 87 0.34 1.57 -8.90
CA GLU A 87 0.21 1.98 -7.52
C GLU A 87 -0.12 0.78 -6.63
N VAL A 88 0.22 0.86 -5.35
CA VAL A 88 -0.22 -0.15 -4.37
C VAL A 88 -1.36 0.47 -3.57
N SER A 89 -2.53 -0.11 -3.73
CA SER A 89 -3.80 0.35 -3.15
C SER A 89 -4.18 -0.46 -1.92
N HIS A 90 -4.80 0.21 -0.97
CA HIS A 90 -5.36 -0.40 0.23
C HIS A 90 -6.82 -0.79 -0.03
N LEU A 91 -7.08 -2.08 -0.22
CA LEU A 91 -8.44 -2.62 -0.40
C LEU A 91 -9.31 -2.33 0.83
N CYS A 92 -8.70 -2.28 2.01
CA CYS A 92 -9.32 -1.94 3.29
C CYS A 92 -9.55 -0.44 3.53
N HIS A 93 -9.07 0.43 2.63
CA HIS A 93 -9.06 1.89 2.78
C HIS A 93 -8.30 2.45 4.01
N MET A 94 -7.56 1.59 4.73
CA MET A 94 -6.74 1.98 5.88
C MET A 94 -5.30 2.25 5.43
N LYS A 95 -4.92 3.54 5.36
CA LYS A 95 -3.58 4.00 4.92
C LYS A 95 -2.40 3.45 5.74
N ALA A 96 -2.68 3.02 6.97
CA ALA A 96 -1.71 2.45 7.90
C ALA A 96 -1.56 0.93 7.78
N CYS A 97 -2.41 0.26 7.00
CA CYS A 97 -2.47 -1.19 6.93
C CYS A 97 -1.32 -1.77 6.10
N CYS A 98 -0.66 -2.78 6.67
CA CYS A 98 0.43 -3.54 6.05
C CYS A 98 0.05 -5.00 5.81
N ASN A 99 -1.22 -5.38 5.94
CA ASN A 99 -1.68 -6.73 5.62
C ASN A 99 -1.60 -6.94 4.10
N ILE A 100 -0.77 -7.88 3.64
CA ILE A 100 -0.55 -8.17 2.22
C ILE A 100 -1.83 -8.57 1.47
N GLN A 101 -2.79 -9.18 2.15
CA GLN A 101 -4.09 -9.55 1.56
C GLN A 101 -4.99 -8.33 1.34
N HIS A 102 -4.69 -7.20 1.99
CA HIS A 102 -5.42 -5.94 1.83
C HIS A 102 -4.70 -4.99 0.87
N LEU A 103 -3.63 -5.44 0.22
CA LEU A 103 -2.86 -4.66 -0.74
C LEU A 103 -3.01 -5.25 -2.15
N SER A 104 -3.29 -4.38 -3.10
CA SER A 104 -3.36 -4.71 -4.53
C SER A 104 -2.51 -3.75 -5.32
N GLN A 105 -1.83 -4.23 -6.35
CA GLN A 105 -1.14 -3.36 -7.29
C GLN A 105 -2.03 -3.12 -8.51
N GLU A 106 -2.24 -1.86 -8.86
CA GLU A 106 -3.23 -1.46 -9.85
C GLU A 106 -2.93 -0.09 -10.47
N PRO A 107 -3.53 0.22 -11.63
CA PRO A 107 -3.40 1.53 -12.26
C PRO A 107 -3.96 2.65 -11.39
N HIS A 108 -3.39 3.84 -11.55
CA HIS A 108 -3.82 5.04 -10.82
C HIS A 108 -5.34 5.31 -10.92
N HIS A 109 -5.96 5.12 -12.09
CA HIS A 109 -7.39 5.34 -12.26
C HIS A 109 -8.25 4.37 -11.43
N VAL A 110 -7.79 3.13 -11.20
CA VAL A 110 -8.49 2.16 -10.35
C VAL A 110 -8.36 2.57 -8.88
N ASN A 111 -7.15 2.94 -8.44
CA ASN A 111 -6.91 3.42 -7.08
C ASN A 111 -7.74 4.68 -6.78
N LEU A 112 -7.84 5.60 -7.75
CA LEU A 112 -8.68 6.79 -7.62
C LEU A 112 -10.16 6.42 -7.46
N GLY A 113 -10.65 5.46 -8.25
CA GLY A 113 -12.02 4.94 -8.15
C GLY A 113 -12.34 4.31 -6.78
N ARG A 114 -11.35 3.80 -6.05
CA ARG A 114 -11.55 3.29 -4.67
C ARG A 114 -11.94 4.38 -3.68
N LYS A 115 -11.63 5.66 -3.94
CA LYS A 115 -12.06 6.75 -3.05
C LYS A 115 -13.58 6.84 -2.98
N MET A 116 -14.26 6.72 -4.12
CA MET A 116 -15.72 6.68 -4.19
C MET A 116 -16.30 5.52 -3.39
N CYS A 117 -15.68 4.33 -3.44
CA CYS A 117 -16.16 3.18 -2.68
C CYS A 117 -16.16 3.44 -1.16
N ARG A 118 -15.14 4.16 -0.67
CA ARG A 118 -15.05 4.55 0.73
C ARG A 118 -16.15 5.55 1.10
N GLU A 119 -16.36 6.57 0.27
CA GLU A 119 -17.36 7.62 0.49
C GLU A 119 -18.79 7.07 0.49
N LEU A 120 -19.08 6.16 -0.45
CA LEU A 120 -20.38 5.50 -0.56
C LEU A 120 -20.58 4.38 0.48
N GLY A 121 -19.51 3.94 1.15
CA GLY A 121 -19.56 2.76 2.02
C GLY A 121 -19.90 1.47 1.28
N GLN A 122 -19.72 1.43 -0.04
CA GLN A 122 -20.04 0.28 -0.90
C GLN A 122 -19.03 0.17 -2.05
N CYS A 123 -18.61 -1.06 -2.36
CA CYS A 123 -17.72 -1.31 -3.48
C CYS A 123 -18.48 -1.18 -4.81
N THR A 124 -18.01 -0.31 -5.70
CA THR A 124 -18.66 -0.02 -7.00
C THR A 124 -18.16 -0.90 -8.14
N SER A 125 -17.49 -2.03 -7.83
CA SER A 125 -16.75 -2.90 -8.76
C SER A 125 -15.48 -2.26 -9.38
N HIS A 126 -14.42 -3.05 -9.50
CA HIS A 126 -13.15 -2.67 -10.12
C HIS A 126 -12.77 -3.72 -11.18
N ARG A 127 -13.18 -3.52 -12.44
CA ARG A 127 -13.04 -4.52 -13.51
C ARG A 127 -11.59 -5.04 -13.63
N GLY A 128 -11.39 -6.32 -13.36
CA GLY A 128 -10.08 -6.98 -13.43
C GLY A 128 -9.20 -6.82 -12.19
N TYR A 129 -9.69 -6.16 -11.14
CA TYR A 129 -8.97 -5.93 -9.87
C TYR A 129 -9.82 -6.38 -8.67
N SER A 130 -9.16 -6.56 -7.53
CA SER A 130 -9.85 -7.04 -6.32
C SER A 130 -10.87 -6.02 -5.79
N ASN A 131 -11.99 -6.50 -5.26
CA ASN A 131 -12.98 -5.64 -4.60
C ASN A 131 -12.43 -5.03 -3.30
N CYS A 132 -13.04 -3.94 -2.86
CA CYS A 132 -12.74 -3.34 -1.56
C CYS A 132 -13.17 -4.24 -0.40
N ILE A 133 -12.45 -4.13 0.71
CA ILE A 133 -12.77 -4.76 2.00
C ILE A 133 -13.32 -3.64 2.89
N LEU A 134 -14.64 -3.58 2.99
CA LEU A 134 -15.32 -2.51 3.71
C LEU A 134 -15.72 -2.98 5.11
N TYR A 135 -15.14 -2.37 6.14
CA TYR A 135 -15.53 -2.62 7.52
C TYR A 135 -16.73 -1.75 7.89
N LYS A 136 -17.78 -2.37 8.46
CA LYS A 136 -18.96 -1.67 8.97
C LYS A 136 -18.55 -0.84 10.19
N GLY A 137 -18.35 0.47 10.01
CA GLY A 137 -18.07 1.38 11.13
C GLY A 137 -17.15 2.57 10.84
N VAL A 138 -16.43 2.59 9.71
CA VAL A 138 -15.45 3.65 9.42
C VAL A 138 -16.08 4.88 8.72
N LEU A 139 -17.42 5.00 8.73
CA LEU A 139 -18.16 6.13 8.14
C LEU A 139 -18.40 7.31 9.11
N GLN A 140 -17.76 7.37 10.28
CA GLN A 140 -18.08 8.40 11.30
C GLN A 140 -17.02 9.48 11.55
N HIS A 141 -16.31 9.99 10.53
CA HIS A 141 -15.44 11.16 10.75
C HIS A 141 -15.39 12.21 9.62
N THR A 142 -16.46 12.38 8.86
CA THR A 142 -16.61 13.52 7.93
C THR A 142 -17.95 14.23 8.06
N SER A 143 -18.32 14.60 9.28
CA SER A 143 -19.45 15.51 9.51
C SER A 143 -19.20 16.33 10.77
N LEU A 144 -18.42 17.42 10.65
CA LEU A 144 -18.51 18.63 11.48
C LEU A 144 -17.63 19.72 10.83
N ILE A 145 -18.00 20.16 9.63
CA ILE A 145 -17.82 21.56 9.21
C ILE A 145 -19.16 21.98 8.60
N THR A 146 -20.14 22.20 9.46
CA THR A 146 -21.29 23.04 9.15
C THR A 146 -20.80 24.48 9.12
N GLY A 147 -20.28 24.89 7.96
CA GLY A 147 -20.10 26.29 7.58
C GLY A 147 -21.07 26.61 6.46
N THR A 148 -22.36 26.66 6.77
CA THR A 148 -23.38 27.21 5.86
C THR A 148 -23.20 28.71 5.78
N THR A 149 -22.34 29.20 4.88
CA THR A 149 -22.41 30.58 4.41
C THR A 149 -23.58 30.66 3.43
N SER A 150 -24.73 31.11 3.93
CA SER A 150 -25.86 31.48 3.10
C SER A 150 -25.46 32.65 2.20
N CYS A 151 -25.33 32.41 0.89
CA CYS A 151 -25.37 33.48 -0.09
C CYS A 151 -26.78 34.07 -0.09
N GLN A 152 -26.95 35.24 0.53
CA GLN A 152 -28.15 36.06 0.29
C GLN A 152 -28.02 36.77 -1.07
N PRO A 153 -29.09 36.83 -1.88
CA PRO A 153 -29.09 37.60 -3.10
C PRO A 153 -29.00 39.11 -2.78
N ARG A 154 -28.17 39.79 -3.55
CA ARG A 154 -27.99 41.24 -3.55
C ARG A 154 -29.31 41.87 -4.01
N GLN A 155 -29.99 42.63 -3.15
CA GLN A 155 -31.05 43.52 -3.59
C GLN A 155 -30.39 44.65 -4.40
N GLU A 156 -30.88 44.85 -5.61
CA GLU A 156 -30.55 46.00 -6.45
C GLU A 156 -31.43 47.16 -5.97
N ASP A 157 -30.79 48.21 -5.45
CA ASP A 157 -31.46 49.47 -5.14
C ASP A 157 -31.72 50.25 -6.44
N VAL A 158 -32.93 50.81 -6.51
CA VAL A 158 -33.46 51.71 -7.55
C VAL A 158 -32.78 53.08 -7.50
#